data_AF-A0A2E9ZK16-F1
#
_entry.id   AF-A0A2E9ZK16-F1
#
_cell.length_a   1.000
_cell.length_b   1.000
_cell.length_c   1.000
_cell.angle_alpha   90.00
_cell.angle_beta   90.00
_cell.angle_gamma   90.00
#
_symmetry.space_group_name_H-M   'P 1'
#
loop_
_entity.id
_entity.type
_entity.pdbx_description
1 polymer ?
#
loop_
_entity_poly.entity_id
_entity_poly.type
_entity_poly.pdbx_seq_one_letter_code
_entity_poly.pdbx_strand_id
1 'polypeptide(L)'
;MLLAFLINSLLITIAVTIHYEVLRLLSVTIPKLQIKHRLRVIVGVFGTLCAHVIEIWMFGLAFYLLTQYGDFGSLGGNFDGSLIDSVYFSFTNYTTVGYGDIEPFGALRFLAGIESLTGLSLITWSAPFMFIEMSKF
;
A
#
# COMPACT_ATOMS: atom_id res chain seq x y z
N MET A 1 -14.00 15.85 -10.71
CA MET A 1 -12.78 16.34 -10.04
C MET A 1 -12.90 16.33 -8.52
N LEU A 2 -13.87 17.01 -7.90
CA LEU A 2 -14.05 16.98 -6.43
C LEU A 2 -14.20 15.56 -5.85
N LEU A 3 -15.00 14.70 -6.50
CA LEU A 3 -15.20 13.32 -6.05
C LEU A 3 -13.90 12.49 -6.09
N ALA A 4 -13.11 12.62 -7.16
CA ALA A 4 -11.81 11.96 -7.25
C ALA A 4 -10.88 12.42 -6.13
N PHE A 5 -10.85 13.71 -5.81
CA PHE A 5 -10.08 14.23 -4.69
C PHE A 5 -10.50 13.61 -3.35
N LEU A 6 -11.81 13.57 -3.06
CA LEU A 6 -12.33 12.96 -1.83
C LEU A 6 -11.97 11.47 -1.71
N ILE A 7 -12.08 10.73 -2.82
CA ILE A 7 -11.70 9.31 -2.87
C ILE A 7 -10.22 9.13 -2.59
N ASN A 8 -9.35 9.92 -3.22
CA ASN A 8 -7.91 9.89 -2.97
C ASN A 8 -7.60 10.20 -1.50
N SER A 9 -8.15 11.27 -0.94
CA SER A 9 -7.95 11.63 0.47
C SER A 9 -8.39 10.53 1.43
N LEU A 10 -9.53 9.89 1.14
CA LEU A 10 -10.02 8.77 1.93
C LEU A 10 -9.07 7.57 1.86
N LEU A 11 -8.64 7.16 0.66
CA LEU A 11 -7.73 6.03 0.47
C LEU A 11 -6.39 6.24 1.18
N ILE A 12 -5.80 7.43 1.09
CA ILE A 12 -4.56 7.77 1.81
C ILE A 12 -4.80 7.66 3.32
N THR A 13 -5.90 8.25 3.82
CA THR A 13 -6.20 8.23 5.26
C THR A 13 -6.34 6.80 5.77
N ILE A 14 -7.03 5.94 5.01
CA ILE A 14 -7.18 4.52 5.36
C ILE A 14 -5.83 3.81 5.30
N ALA A 15 -5.02 4.00 4.25
CA ALA A 15 -3.69 3.40 4.13
C ALA A 15 -2.81 3.74 5.34
N VAL A 16 -2.70 5.03 5.66
CA VAL A 16 -1.90 5.51 6.80
C VAL A 16 -2.42 4.95 8.12
N THR A 17 -3.74 4.86 8.30
CA THR A 17 -4.34 4.31 9.51
C THR A 17 -4.08 2.81 9.65
N ILE A 18 -4.25 2.04 8.57
CA ILE A 18 -3.93 0.60 8.52
C ILE A 18 -2.47 0.39 8.88
N HIS A 19 -1.57 1.12 8.21
CA HIS A 19 -0.13 1.02 8.44
C HIS A 19 0.21 1.28 9.91
N TYR A 20 -0.28 2.41 10.44
CA TYR A 20 -0.07 2.80 11.83
C TYR A 20 -0.55 1.73 12.81
N GLU A 21 -1.76 1.18 12.63
CA GLU A 21 -2.28 0.16 13.55
C GLU A 21 -1.50 -1.14 13.46
N VAL A 22 -1.02 -1.54 12.28
CA VAL A 22 -0.12 -2.71 12.17
C VAL A 22 1.19 -2.44 12.90
N LEU A 23 1.83 -1.29 12.71
CA LEU A 23 3.06 -0.93 13.44
C LEU A 23 2.82 -0.89 14.95
N ARG A 24 1.71 -0.32 15.40
CA ARG A 24 1.30 -0.29 16.81
C ARG A 24 1.11 -1.71 17.35
N LEU A 25 0.43 -2.58 16.62
CA LEU A 25 0.22 -3.97 17.00
C LEU A 25 1.55 -4.72 17.11
N LEU A 26 2.45 -4.52 16.15
CA LEU A 26 3.80 -5.12 16.17
C LEU A 26 4.60 -4.64 17.38
N SER A 27 4.59 -3.33 17.68
CA SER A 27 5.29 -2.75 18.84
C SER A 27 4.80 -3.31 20.17
N VAL A 28 3.50 -3.60 20.30
CA VAL A 28 2.92 -4.19 21.52
C VAL A 28 3.09 -5.71 21.59
N THR A 29 3.10 -6.40 20.45
CA THR A 29 3.09 -7.87 20.39
C THR A 29 4.49 -8.46 20.40
N ILE A 30 5.43 -7.90 19.64
CA ILE A 30 6.79 -8.44 19.49
C ILE A 30 7.52 -8.58 20.84
N PRO A 31 7.48 -7.59 21.77
CA PRO A 31 8.15 -7.73 23.06
C PRO A 31 7.60 -8.87 23.93
N LYS A 32 6.33 -9.25 23.74
CA LYS A 32 5.65 -10.31 24.50
C LYS A 32 5.99 -11.72 24.00
N LEU A 33 6.58 -11.84 22.80
CA LEU A 33 6.94 -13.13 22.22
C LEU A 33 8.11 -13.77 22.96
N GLN A 34 7.91 -14.99 23.47
CA GLN A 34 8.92 -15.81 24.16
C GLN A 34 9.85 -16.53 23.14
N ILE A 35 10.42 -15.77 22.21
CA ILE A 35 11.31 -16.26 21.15
C ILE A 35 12.67 -15.56 21.17
N LYS A 36 13.67 -16.15 20.49
CA LYS A 36 15.02 -15.56 20.36
C LYS A 36 14.94 -14.16 19.73
N HIS A 37 15.80 -13.26 20.18
CA HIS A 37 15.84 -11.86 19.71
C HIS A 37 15.90 -11.75 18.17
N ARG A 38 16.75 -12.55 17.51
CA ARG A 38 16.86 -12.56 16.04
C ARG A 38 15.54 -12.90 15.32
N LEU A 39 14.67 -13.72 15.91
CA LEU A 39 13.38 -14.09 15.32
C LEU A 39 12.33 -13.00 15.47
N ARG A 40 12.44 -12.14 16.49
CA ARG A 40 11.55 -10.97 16.66
C ARG A 40 11.67 -9.99 15.50
N VAL A 41 12.89 -9.78 15.02
CA VAL A 41 13.15 -8.94 13.83
C VAL A 41 12.45 -9.52 12.60
N ILE A 42 12.56 -10.83 12.39
CA ILE A 42 11.92 -11.52 11.26
C ILE A 42 10.39 -11.36 11.34
N VAL A 43 9.80 -11.52 12.52
CA VAL A 43 8.36 -11.29 12.74
C VAL A 43 7.96 -9.85 12.41
N GLY A 44 8.76 -8.86 12.83
CA GLY A 44 8.51 -7.45 12.49
C GLY A 44 8.55 -7.20 10.98
N VAL A 45 9.57 -7.70 10.28
CA VAL A 45 9.69 -7.56 8.82
C VAL A 45 8.53 -8.22 8.08
N PHE A 46 8.15 -9.45 8.43
CA PHE A 46 6.98 -10.08 7.82
C PHE A 46 5.68 -9.35 8.16
N GLY A 47 5.56 -8.82 9.38
CA GLY A 47 4.42 -8.01 9.80
C GLY A 47 4.25 -6.75 8.96
N THR A 48 5.33 -6.00 8.71
CA THR A 48 5.30 -4.81 7.86
C THR A 48 5.05 -5.16 6.39
N LEU A 49 5.63 -6.26 5.89
CA LEU A 49 5.33 -6.75 4.54
C LEU A 49 3.84 -7.09 4.37
N CYS A 50 3.21 -7.73 5.35
CA CYS A 50 1.78 -7.99 5.33
C CYS A 50 0.95 -6.69 5.31
N ALA A 51 1.37 -5.65 6.04
CA ALA A 51 0.71 -4.34 5.99
C ALA A 51 0.70 -3.76 4.57
N HIS A 52 1.87 -3.76 3.92
CA HIS A 52 2.00 -3.27 2.55
C HIS A 52 1.14 -4.06 1.57
N VAL A 53 1.09 -5.39 1.69
CA VAL A 53 0.22 -6.21 0.84
C VAL A 53 -1.25 -5.83 1.04
N ILE A 54 -1.71 -5.63 2.27
CA ILE A 54 -3.10 -5.22 2.54
C ILE A 54 -3.39 -3.85 1.92
N GLU A 55 -2.48 -2.90 2.05
CA GLU A 55 -2.61 -1.55 1.47
C GLU A 55 -2.65 -1.58 -0.06
N ILE A 56 -1.80 -2.41 -0.69
CA ILE A 56 -1.80 -2.65 -2.14
C ILE A 56 -3.12 -3.26 -2.59
N TRP A 57 -3.63 -4.26 -1.89
CA TRP A 57 -4.94 -4.85 -2.23
C TRP A 57 -6.08 -3.83 -2.11
N MET A 58 -6.01 -2.94 -1.13
CA MET A 58 -6.98 -1.86 -0.96
C MET A 58 -6.93 -0.88 -2.13
N PHE A 59 -5.75 -0.43 -2.56
CA PHE A 59 -5.62 0.44 -3.73
C PHE A 59 -5.99 -0.27 -5.04
N GLY A 60 -5.58 -1.54 -5.22
CA GLY A 60 -5.95 -2.37 -6.36
C GLY A 60 -7.47 -2.54 -6.49
N LEU A 61 -8.17 -2.77 -5.37
CA LEU A 61 -9.62 -2.77 -5.34
C LEU A 61 -10.22 -1.41 -5.73
N ALA A 62 -9.60 -0.30 -5.28
CA ALA A 62 -10.02 1.03 -5.66
C ALA A 62 -9.87 1.28 -7.18
N PHE A 63 -8.75 0.89 -7.79
CA PHE A 63 -8.57 0.97 -9.25
C PHE A 63 -9.60 0.16 -10.01
N TYR A 64 -9.86 -1.08 -9.57
CA TYR A 64 -10.85 -1.95 -10.18
C TYR A 64 -12.25 -1.31 -10.14
N LEU A 65 -12.69 -0.84 -8.96
CA LEU A 65 -14.01 -0.23 -8.80
C LEU A 65 -14.15 1.08 -9.57
N LEU A 66 -13.12 1.92 -9.59
CA LEU A 66 -13.16 3.21 -10.29
C LEU A 66 -13.15 3.04 -11.81
N THR A 67 -12.53 1.97 -12.32
CA THR A 67 -12.51 1.63 -13.75
C THR A 67 -13.85 1.02 -14.20
N GLN A 68 -14.53 0.25 -13.33
CA GLN A 68 -15.80 -0.41 -13.64
C GLN A 68 -17.03 0.51 -13.50
N TYR A 69 -17.06 1.36 -12.47
CA TYR A 69 -18.28 2.05 -12.05
C TYR A 69 -18.21 3.59 -12.15
N GLY A 70 -17.13 4.16 -12.69
CA GLY A 70 -16.99 5.60 -12.74
C GLY A 70 -16.35 6.13 -14.03
N ASP A 71 -16.70 7.36 -14.37
CA ASP A 71 -16.10 8.11 -15.48
C ASP A 71 -14.79 8.80 -15.03
N PHE A 72 -13.95 8.05 -14.29
CA PHE A 72 -12.68 8.55 -13.76
C PHE A 72 -11.50 8.28 -14.70
N GLY A 73 -11.75 7.64 -15.84
CA GLY A 73 -10.73 7.16 -16.77
C GLY A 73 -10.62 5.63 -16.73
N SER A 74 -9.56 5.11 -17.35
CA SER A 74 -9.36 3.67 -17.54
C SER A 74 -7.92 3.28 -17.28
N LEU A 75 -7.70 1.99 -17.05
CA LEU A 75 -6.39 1.37 -17.22
C LEU A 75 -6.31 0.81 -18.65
N GLY A 76 -5.17 0.97 -19.30
CA GLY A 76 -4.90 0.44 -20.64
C GLY A 76 -3.52 -0.20 -20.73
N GLY A 77 -3.13 -0.61 -21.94
CA GLY A 77 -1.93 -1.44 -22.14
C GLY A 77 -2.29 -2.92 -22.03
N ASN A 78 -1.47 -3.68 -21.30
CA ASN A 78 -1.68 -5.10 -21.02
C ASN A 78 -2.67 -5.33 -19.86
N PHE A 79 -3.83 -4.66 -19.92
CA PHE A 79 -4.86 -4.71 -18.89
C PHE A 79 -6.11 -5.43 -19.41
N ASP A 80 -6.52 -6.51 -18.76
CA ASP A 80 -7.66 -7.34 -19.18
C ASP A 80 -9.01 -6.95 -18.54
N GLY A 81 -9.02 -5.95 -17.65
CA GLY A 81 -10.22 -5.54 -16.90
C GLY A 81 -10.41 -6.24 -15.56
N SER A 82 -9.55 -7.19 -15.20
CA SER A 82 -9.68 -7.99 -13.97
C SER A 82 -9.23 -7.24 -12.72
N LEU A 83 -9.74 -7.71 -11.58
CA LEU A 83 -9.26 -7.27 -10.27
C LEU A 83 -7.77 -7.61 -10.07
N ILE A 84 -7.33 -8.75 -10.62
CA ILE A 84 -5.94 -9.21 -10.49
C ILE A 84 -5.00 -8.24 -11.19
N ASP A 85 -5.30 -7.82 -12.42
CA ASP A 85 -4.49 -6.83 -13.14
C ASP A 85 -4.52 -5.46 -12.45
N SER A 86 -5.64 -5.10 -11.81
CA SER A 86 -5.75 -3.86 -11.01
C SER A 86 -4.86 -3.90 -9.76
N VAL A 87 -4.81 -5.06 -9.08
CA VAL A 87 -3.91 -5.29 -7.93
C VAL A 87 -2.46 -5.37 -8.38
N TYR A 88 -2.17 -5.97 -9.53
CA TYR A 88 -0.84 -5.99 -10.13
C TYR A 88 -0.36 -4.57 -10.44
N PHE A 89 -1.19 -3.76 -11.11
CA PHE A 89 -0.90 -2.35 -11.38
C PHE A 89 -0.61 -1.59 -10.08
N SER A 90 -1.47 -1.73 -9.07
CA SER A 90 -1.27 -1.16 -7.73
C SER A 90 0.06 -1.60 -7.09
N PHE A 91 0.41 -2.88 -7.19
CA PHE A 91 1.70 -3.40 -6.73
C PHE A 91 2.87 -2.63 -7.35
N THR A 92 2.90 -2.55 -8.69
CA THR A 92 4.00 -1.91 -9.41
C THR A 92 4.10 -0.42 -9.10
N ASN A 93 2.98 0.23 -8.85
CA ASN A 93 2.91 1.67 -8.64
C ASN A 93 3.20 2.06 -7.17
N TYR A 94 2.61 1.35 -6.21
CA TYR A 94 2.85 1.49 -4.77
C TYR A 94 4.33 1.28 -4.41
N THR A 95 4.97 0.25 -4.99
CA THR A 95 6.40 -0.04 -4.75
C THR A 95 7.34 0.75 -5.66
N THR A 96 6.81 1.69 -6.44
CA THR A 96 7.56 2.53 -7.38
C THR A 96 8.39 1.74 -8.41
N VAL A 97 7.98 0.52 -8.75
CA VAL A 97 8.65 -0.33 -9.76
C VAL A 97 8.29 0.14 -11.16
N GLY A 98 6.99 0.36 -11.42
CA GLY A 98 6.48 0.96 -12.65
C GLY A 98 6.94 0.28 -13.95
N TYR A 99 6.62 -1.00 -14.14
CA TYR A 99 6.97 -1.73 -15.37
C TYR A 99 6.46 -1.08 -16.66
N GLY A 100 5.37 -0.29 -16.57
CA GLY A 100 4.84 0.50 -17.69
C GLY A 100 4.08 -0.32 -18.73
N ASP A 101 3.75 -1.58 -18.42
CA ASP A 101 2.92 -2.44 -19.24
C ASP A 101 1.42 -2.18 -19.06
N ILE A 102 1.02 -1.68 -17.89
CA ILE A 102 -0.31 -1.13 -17.61
C ILE A 102 -0.20 0.35 -17.28
N GLU A 103 -1.03 1.17 -17.93
CA GLU A 103 -0.99 2.64 -17.81
C GLU A 103 -2.35 3.23 -17.40
N PRO A 104 -2.36 4.23 -16.50
CA PRO A 104 -3.60 4.92 -16.11
C PRO A 104 -3.92 6.10 -17.04
N PHE A 105 -5.20 6.25 -17.36
CA PHE A 105 -5.75 7.36 -18.15
C PHE A 105 -6.77 8.16 -17.35
N GLY A 106 -7.03 9.40 -17.78
CA GLY A 106 -8.00 10.29 -17.12
C GLY A 106 -7.58 10.68 -15.70
N ALA A 107 -8.55 10.71 -14.77
CA ALA A 107 -8.34 11.05 -13.38
C ALA A 107 -7.61 9.97 -12.56
N LEU A 108 -7.57 8.71 -13.04
CA LEU A 108 -6.82 7.63 -12.39
C LEU A 108 -5.31 7.92 -12.32
N ARG A 109 -4.78 8.79 -13.19
CA ARG A 109 -3.38 9.25 -13.13
C ARG A 109 -3.03 9.90 -11.80
N PHE A 110 -3.96 10.65 -11.20
CA PHE A 110 -3.76 11.27 -9.91
C PHE A 110 -3.74 10.24 -8.79
N LEU A 111 -4.60 9.21 -8.87
CA LEU A 111 -4.60 8.10 -7.91
C LEU A 111 -3.29 7.32 -7.98
N ALA A 112 -2.82 6.99 -9.18
CA ALA A 112 -1.51 6.36 -9.36
C ALA A 112 -0.38 7.22 -8.77
N GLY A 113 -0.32 8.51 -9.10
CA GLY A 113 0.72 9.38 -8.54
C GLY A 113 0.70 9.45 -7.00
N ILE A 114 -0.49 9.57 -6.41
CA ILE A 114 -0.69 9.63 -4.96
C ILE A 114 -0.38 8.30 -4.28
N GLU A 115 -0.81 7.18 -4.84
CA GLU A 115 -0.50 5.85 -4.32
C GLU A 115 1.02 5.62 -4.31
N SER A 116 1.72 5.98 -5.38
CA SER A 116 3.17 5.83 -5.46
C SER A 116 3.90 6.63 -4.37
N LEU A 117 3.48 7.89 -4.15
CA LEU A 117 4.00 8.72 -3.06
C LEU A 117 3.67 8.14 -1.68
N THR A 118 2.45 7.63 -1.50
CA THR A 118 1.99 7.03 -0.25
C THR A 118 2.78 5.76 0.05
N GLY A 119 2.90 4.85 -0.91
CA GLY A 119 3.62 3.59 -0.75
C GLY A 119 5.10 3.78 -0.46
N LEU A 120 5.77 4.68 -1.19
CA LEU A 120 7.15 5.06 -0.89
C LEU A 120 7.31 5.57 0.54
N SER A 121 6.38 6.43 0.99
CA SER A 121 6.41 7.00 2.34
C SER A 121 6.22 5.94 3.42
N LEU A 122 5.25 5.03 3.26
CA LEU A 122 4.95 3.96 4.22
C LEU A 122 6.05 2.90 4.27
N ILE A 123 6.60 2.50 3.12
CA ILE A 123 7.76 1.60 3.04
C ILE A 123 8.96 2.23 3.78
N THR A 124 9.21 3.52 3.54
CA THR A 124 10.31 4.23 4.20
C THR A 124 10.07 4.38 5.70
N TRP A 125 8.83 4.53 6.16
CA TRP A 125 8.47 4.61 7.58
C TRP A 125 8.68 3.29 8.34
N SER A 126 8.52 2.15 7.67
CA SER A 126 8.73 0.83 8.28
C SER A 126 10.17 0.61 8.77
N ALA A 127 11.17 1.14 8.07
CA ALA A 127 12.58 0.98 8.42
C ALA A 127 12.99 1.63 9.77
N PRO A 128 12.74 2.94 10.03
CA PRO A 128 13.06 3.56 11.30
C PRO A 128 12.23 2.98 12.44
N PHE A 129 10.98 2.55 12.19
CA PHE A 129 10.20 1.80 13.17
C PHE A 129 10.93 0.53 13.61
N MET A 130 11.35 -0.29 12.64
CA MET A 130 12.09 -1.53 12.93
C MET A 130 13.42 -1.25 13.64
N PHE A 131 14.15 -0.21 13.24
CA PHE A 131 15.38 0.20 13.91
C PHE A 131 15.15 0.56 15.38
N ILE A 132 14.13 1.38 15.67
CA ILE A 132 13.78 1.77 17.03
C ILE A 132 13.36 0.54 17.84
N GLU A 133 12.51 -0.33 17.30
CA GLU A 133 12.10 -1.55 18.00
C GLU A 133 13.30 -2.47 18.27
N MET A 134 14.22 -2.63 17.32
CA MET A 134 15.46 -3.40 17.51
C MET A 134 16.39 -2.82 18.57
N SER A 135 16.38 -1.50 18.77
CA SER A 135 17.21 -0.82 19.78
C SER A 135 16.66 -0.94 21.21
N LYS A 136 15.39 -1.31 21.37
CA LYS A 136 14.74 -1.49 22.68
C LYS A 136 15.03 -2.87 23.31
N PHE A 137 15.67 -3.77 22.57
CA PHE A 137 15.95 -5.15 22.98
C PHE A 137 17.45 -5.37 23.21
#